data_AF-A0A942CJ22-F1
#
_entry.id   AF-A0A942CJ22-F1
#
_cell.length_a   1.000
_cell.length_b   1.000
_cell.length_c   1.000
_cell.angle_alpha   90.00
_cell.angle_beta   90.00
_cell.angle_gamma   90.00
#
_symmetry.space_group_name_H-M   'P 1'
#
loop_
_entity.id
_entity.type
_entity.pdbx_description
1 polymer ?
#
loop_
_entity_poly.entity_id
_entity_poly.type
_entity_poly.pdbx_seq_one_letter_code
_entity_poly.pdbx_strand_id
1 'polypeptide(L)'
;MAIVILCALVIGMVSGMRSLTAPAVVAVAARFGYLTLTGTILGWVASTWAIVLFVVLALGEMVADKLPQTPSRKKVLSFIFRIVSGIFCGACLGAATPYAIAGAVAGGLGAAAGTFGWHGLRARMAAAFGKDLPAALLEDALAIGFGVLAVAGLTL
;
A
#
# COMPACT_ATOMS: atom_id res chain seq x y z
N MET A 1 8.23 -8.89 -17.06
CA MET A 1 9.16 -8.10 -16.21
C MET A 1 8.68 -6.66 -16.02
N ALA A 2 8.56 -5.85 -17.07
CA ALA A 2 8.22 -4.42 -16.93
C ALA A 2 6.86 -4.17 -16.23
N ILE A 3 5.83 -4.92 -16.57
CA ILE A 3 4.50 -4.79 -15.94
C ILE A 3 4.53 -5.08 -14.44
N VAL A 4 5.30 -6.09 -14.01
CA VAL A 4 5.46 -6.45 -12.60
C VAL A 4 6.12 -5.32 -11.82
N ILE A 5 7.17 -4.72 -12.39
CA ILE A 5 7.88 -3.59 -11.77
C ILE A 5 6.95 -2.38 -11.68
N LEU A 6 6.15 -2.11 -12.72
CA LEU A 6 5.19 -1.01 -12.72
C LEU A 6 4.10 -1.24 -11.64
N CYS A 7 3.48 -2.41 -11.61
CA CYS A 7 2.49 -2.77 -10.59
C CYS A 7 3.09 -2.71 -9.17
N ALA A 8 4.32 -3.20 -9.00
CA ALA A 8 5.04 -3.13 -7.73
C ALA A 8 5.32 -1.67 -7.31
N LEU A 9 5.65 -0.79 -8.26
CA LEU A 9 5.85 0.63 -8.01
C LEU A 9 4.53 1.31 -7.61
N VAL A 10 3.43 0.98 -8.28
CA VAL A 10 2.09 1.51 -7.95
C VAL A 10 1.62 1.03 -6.57
N ILE A 11 1.73 -0.26 -6.24
CA ILE A 11 1.36 -0.74 -4.90
C ILE A 11 2.29 -0.14 -3.82
N GLY A 12 3.55 0.13 -4.18
CA GLY A 12 4.48 0.90 -3.37
C GLY A 12 3.95 2.30 -3.10
N MET A 13 3.53 3.04 -4.13
CA MET A 13 2.95 4.37 -3.96
C MET A 13 1.73 4.37 -3.03
N VAL A 14 0.87 3.35 -3.14
CA VAL A 14 -0.27 3.15 -2.22
C VAL A 14 0.20 2.98 -0.78
N SER A 15 1.25 2.18 -0.55
CA SER A 15 1.88 2.06 0.77
C SER A 15 2.45 3.40 1.26
N GLY A 16 3.01 4.21 0.36
CA GLY A 16 3.50 5.56 0.65
C GLY A 16 2.41 6.55 1.05
N MET A 17 1.19 6.38 0.53
CA MET A 17 0.01 7.13 0.97
C MET A 17 -0.45 6.62 2.35
N ARG A 18 -0.67 5.31 2.47
CA ARG A 18 -1.07 4.62 3.71
C ARG A 18 -0.40 3.28 3.88
N SER A 19 0.21 3.09 5.04
CA SER A 19 1.15 2.01 5.31
C SER A 19 0.48 0.64 5.30
N LEU A 20 -0.79 0.54 5.70
CA LEU A 20 -1.47 -0.75 5.91
C LEU A 20 -2.54 -1.05 4.85
N THR A 21 -2.94 -0.06 4.04
CA THR A 21 -3.88 -0.28 2.93
C THR A 21 -3.32 -1.23 1.88
N ALA A 22 -2.07 -1.05 1.47
CA ALA A 22 -1.43 -1.91 0.47
C ALA A 22 -1.33 -3.39 0.93
N PRO A 23 -0.84 -3.71 2.14
CA PRO A 23 -0.83 -5.08 2.65
C PRO A 23 -2.23 -5.72 2.72
N ALA A 24 -3.25 -4.95 3.11
CA ALA A 24 -4.62 -5.44 3.16
C ALA A 24 -5.12 -5.83 1.76
N VAL A 25 -4.90 -4.98 0.75
CA VAL A 25 -5.26 -5.28 -0.65
C VAL A 25 -4.53 -6.52 -1.17
N VAL A 26 -3.22 -6.62 -0.90
CA VAL A 26 -2.41 -7.78 -1.33
C VAL A 26 -2.87 -9.08 -0.66
N ALA A 27 -3.20 -9.06 0.64
CA ALA A 27 -3.69 -10.23 1.36
C ALA A 27 -5.05 -10.70 0.85
N VAL A 28 -5.97 -9.75 0.61
CA VAL A 28 -7.28 -10.03 0.00
C VAL A 28 -7.09 -10.63 -1.39
N ALA A 29 -6.24 -10.02 -2.23
CA ALA A 29 -5.94 -10.52 -3.56
C ALA A 29 -5.36 -11.95 -3.55
N ALA A 30 -4.41 -12.22 -2.65
CA ALA A 30 -3.79 -13.52 -2.52
C ALA A 30 -4.79 -14.60 -2.08
N ARG A 31 -5.72 -14.26 -1.18
CA ARG A 31 -6.76 -15.20 -0.73
C ARG A 31 -7.78 -15.53 -1.81
N PHE A 32 -8.24 -14.53 -2.55
CA PHE A 32 -9.25 -14.75 -3.58
C PHE A 32 -8.66 -15.25 -4.91
N GLY A 33 -7.36 -15.55 -4.95
CA GLY A 33 -6.70 -16.13 -6.11
C GLY A 33 -6.34 -15.12 -7.21
N TYR A 34 -6.49 -13.82 -6.96
CA TYR A 34 -6.02 -12.76 -7.85
C TYR A 34 -4.50 -12.57 -7.78
N LEU A 35 -3.83 -13.15 -6.79
CA LEU A 35 -2.37 -13.16 -6.70
C LEU A 35 -1.88 -14.53 -6.26
N THR A 36 -1.22 -15.26 -7.16
CA THR A 36 -0.74 -16.61 -6.89
C THR A 36 0.55 -16.57 -6.09
N LEU A 37 0.44 -16.72 -4.77
CA LEU A 37 1.60 -16.85 -3.86
C LEU A 37 1.85 -18.29 -3.40
N THR A 38 1.01 -19.24 -3.81
CA THR A 38 1.10 -20.66 -3.44
C THR A 38 2.45 -21.24 -3.86
N GLY A 39 3.14 -21.92 -2.94
CA GLY A 39 4.47 -22.50 -3.19
C GLY A 39 5.63 -21.51 -3.00
N THR A 40 5.36 -20.24 -2.70
CA THR A 40 6.38 -19.25 -2.34
C THR A 40 6.52 -19.12 -0.83
N ILE A 41 7.63 -18.53 -0.36
CA ILE A 41 7.81 -18.17 1.05
C ILE A 41 6.77 -17.16 1.55
N LEU A 42 6.08 -16.46 0.64
CA LEU A 42 5.03 -15.48 0.93
C LEU A 42 3.62 -16.08 0.85
N GLY A 43 3.48 -17.40 0.66
CA GLY A 43 2.17 -18.06 0.55
C GLY A 43 1.27 -17.87 1.79
N TRP A 44 1.85 -17.63 2.97
CA TRP A 44 1.12 -17.36 4.21
C TRP A 44 0.25 -16.10 4.16
N VAL A 45 0.54 -15.16 3.23
CA VAL A 45 -0.22 -13.92 3.03
C VAL A 45 -1.66 -14.19 2.56
N ALA A 46 -1.91 -15.34 1.92
CA ALA A 46 -3.26 -15.78 1.55
C ALA A 46 -4.08 -16.35 2.75
N SER A 47 -3.47 -16.50 3.93
CA SER A 47 -4.16 -17.09 5.09
C SER A 47 -5.26 -16.18 5.64
N THR A 48 -6.29 -16.77 6.27
CA THR A 48 -7.40 -15.99 6.87
C THR A 48 -6.89 -15.03 7.93
N TRP A 49 -5.91 -15.49 8.71
CA TRP A 49 -5.28 -14.71 9.76
C TRP A 49 -4.55 -13.49 9.22
N ALA A 50 -3.78 -13.63 8.13
CA ALA A 50 -3.09 -12.50 7.52
C ALA A 50 -4.06 -11.43 7.02
N ILE A 51 -5.16 -11.82 6.37
CA ILE A 51 -6.19 -10.89 5.91
C ILE A 51 -6.81 -10.14 7.08
N VAL A 52 -7.29 -10.86 8.09
CA VAL A 52 -7.93 -10.26 9.27
C VAL A 52 -6.97 -9.28 9.93
N LEU A 53 -5.71 -9.68 10.12
CA LEU A 53 -4.68 -8.82 10.70
C LEU A 53 -4.49 -7.55 9.88
N PHE A 54 -4.22 -7.65 8.57
CA PHE A 54 -3.93 -6.48 7.74
C PHE A 54 -5.14 -5.58 7.55
N VAL A 55 -6.35 -6.13 7.40
CA VAL A 55 -7.58 -5.34 7.28
C VAL A 55 -7.87 -4.60 8.58
N VAL A 56 -7.79 -5.28 9.74
CA VAL A 56 -8.03 -4.63 11.04
C VAL A 56 -6.99 -3.54 11.31
N LEU A 57 -5.72 -3.81 11.02
CA LEU A 57 -4.65 -2.80 11.14
C LEU A 57 -4.89 -1.62 10.18
N ALA A 58 -5.28 -1.87 8.94
CA ALA A 58 -5.60 -0.82 7.97
C ALA A 58 -6.76 0.06 8.46
N LEU A 59 -7.84 -0.54 8.96
CA LEU A 59 -8.95 0.20 9.56
C LEU A 59 -8.49 1.04 10.76
N GLY A 60 -7.61 0.48 11.61
CA GLY A 60 -6.98 1.21 12.70
C GLY A 60 -6.19 2.44 12.23
N GLU A 61 -5.42 2.31 11.15
CA GLU A 61 -4.70 3.44 10.51
C GLU A 61 -5.67 4.51 10.00
N MET A 62 -6.78 4.12 9.35
CA MET A 62 -7.80 5.07 8.86
C MET A 62 -8.45 5.87 9.99
N VAL A 63 -8.70 5.22 11.13
CA VAL A 63 -9.28 5.89 12.31
C VAL A 63 -8.24 6.79 12.98
N ALA A 64 -7.00 6.31 13.13
CA ALA A 64 -5.91 7.07 13.73
C ALA A 64 -5.56 8.34 12.93
N ASP A 65 -5.66 8.31 11.60
CA ASP A 65 -5.43 9.47 10.72
C ASP A 65 -6.44 10.61 10.94
N LYS A 66 -7.61 10.32 11.51
CA LYS A 66 -8.68 11.31 11.77
C LYS A 66 -8.61 11.91 13.18
N LEU A 67 -7.75 11.39 14.06
CA LEU A 67 -7.64 11.85 15.45
C LEU A 67 -6.59 12.96 15.60
N PRO A 68 -6.85 13.99 16.42
CA PRO A 68 -5.92 15.10 16.61
C PRO A 68 -4.85 14.76 17.66
N GLN A 69 -3.81 13.94 17.36
CA GLN A 69 -2.66 13.75 18.27
C GLN A 69 -1.25 13.52 17.62
N THR A 70 -0.37 14.52 17.87
CA THR A 70 1.12 14.67 18.07
C THR A 70 2.05 13.44 18.15
N PRO A 71 3.43 13.52 18.09
CA PRO A 71 4.40 14.59 17.78
C PRO A 71 5.35 14.26 16.57
N SER A 72 6.29 15.16 16.22
CA SER A 72 7.18 15.06 15.03
C SER A 72 7.98 13.76 14.88
N ARG A 73 8.31 13.06 15.99
CA ARG A 73 9.06 11.79 15.97
C ARG A 73 8.28 10.63 15.34
N LYS A 74 6.94 10.67 15.33
CA LYS A 74 6.11 9.67 14.63
C LYS A 74 6.29 9.72 13.11
N LYS A 75 6.70 10.86 12.54
CA LYS A 75 6.83 11.03 11.08
C LYS A 75 7.92 10.14 10.48
N VAL A 76 9.08 10.05 11.14
CA VAL A 76 10.19 9.19 10.67
C VAL A 76 9.82 7.72 10.79
N LEU A 77 9.24 7.32 11.93
CA LEU A 77 8.84 5.95 12.15
C LEU A 77 7.74 5.52 11.16
N SER A 78 6.74 6.38 10.93
CA SER A 78 5.69 6.16 9.93
C SER A 78 6.28 6.03 8.52
N PHE A 79 7.25 6.86 8.15
CA PHE A 79 7.93 6.74 6.86
C PHE A 79 8.64 5.39 6.71
N ILE A 80 9.38 4.94 7.72
CA ILE A 80 10.04 3.62 7.70
C ILE A 80 9.00 2.51 7.51
N PHE A 81 7.88 2.57 8.24
CA PHE A 81 6.79 1.60 8.08
C PHE A 81 6.21 1.59 6.67
N ARG A 82 6.03 2.75 6.03
CA ARG A 82 5.57 2.85 4.64
C ARG A 82 6.52 2.22 3.65
N ILE A 83 7.84 2.43 3.84
CA ILE A 83 8.86 1.81 2.99
C ILE A 83 8.87 0.29 3.16
N VAL A 84 8.89 -0.20 4.41
CA VAL A 84 8.87 -1.65 4.69
C VAL A 84 7.62 -2.30 4.12
N SER A 85 6.47 -1.67 4.29
CA SER A 85 5.22 -2.15 3.71
C SER A 85 5.23 -2.15 2.18
N GLY A 86 5.81 -1.11 1.55
CA GLY A 86 5.97 -1.05 0.10
C GLY A 86 6.89 -2.15 -0.43
N ILE A 87 8.01 -2.39 0.24
CA ILE A 87 8.94 -3.49 -0.07
C ILE A 87 8.22 -4.83 0.05
N PHE A 88 7.48 -5.05 1.14
CA PHE A 88 6.73 -6.28 1.36
C PHE A 88 5.66 -6.52 0.30
N CYS A 89 4.84 -5.51 -0.03
CA CYS A 89 3.81 -5.62 -1.05
C CYS A 89 4.40 -5.83 -2.45
N GLY A 90 5.45 -5.08 -2.79
CA GLY A 90 6.19 -5.25 -4.03
C GLY A 90 6.83 -6.63 -4.15
N ALA A 91 7.34 -7.19 -3.05
CA ALA A 91 7.85 -8.55 -3.00
C ALA A 91 6.75 -9.59 -3.24
N CYS A 92 5.55 -9.40 -2.68
CA CYS A 92 4.40 -10.27 -2.95
C CYS A 92 4.01 -10.25 -4.43
N LEU A 93 3.85 -9.07 -5.01
CA LEU A 93 3.54 -8.93 -6.44
C LEU A 93 4.64 -9.54 -7.32
N GLY A 94 5.90 -9.31 -6.95
CA GLY A 94 7.05 -9.89 -7.63
C GLY A 94 7.12 -11.41 -7.50
N ALA A 95 6.75 -11.98 -6.35
CA ALA A 95 6.82 -13.41 -6.04
C ALA A 95 5.75 -14.25 -6.76
N ALA A 96 4.68 -13.63 -7.26
CA ALA A 96 3.80 -14.28 -8.24
C ALA A 96 4.51 -14.55 -9.58
N THR A 97 5.75 -14.07 -9.74
CA THR A 97 6.63 -14.22 -10.91
C THR A 97 8.07 -14.49 -10.43
N PRO A 98 9.09 -14.66 -11.30
CA PRO A 98 10.47 -14.84 -10.84
C PRO A 98 11.17 -13.54 -10.38
N TYR A 99 10.42 -12.43 -10.20
CA TYR A 99 10.97 -11.09 -9.99
C TYR A 99 10.75 -10.54 -8.57
N ALA A 100 10.67 -11.40 -7.55
CA ALA A 100 10.40 -10.99 -6.16
C ALA A 100 11.31 -9.85 -5.65
N ILE A 101 12.62 -9.92 -5.91
CA ILE A 101 13.59 -8.89 -5.47
C ILE A 101 13.36 -7.57 -6.22
N ALA A 102 13.20 -7.63 -7.54
CA ALA A 102 12.95 -6.43 -8.35
C ALA A 102 11.62 -5.77 -7.97
N GLY A 103 10.59 -6.57 -7.70
CA GLY A 103 9.32 -6.11 -7.16
C GLY A 103 9.47 -5.46 -5.79
N ALA A 104 10.24 -6.05 -4.88
CA ALA A 104 10.51 -5.49 -3.55
C ALA A 104 11.19 -4.11 -3.63
N VAL A 105 12.22 -3.98 -4.47
CA VAL A 105 12.92 -2.71 -4.70
C VAL A 105 11.97 -1.67 -5.30
N ALA A 106 11.21 -2.06 -6.34
CA ALA A 106 10.24 -1.17 -6.98
C ALA A 106 9.15 -0.70 -6.01
N GLY A 107 8.65 -1.59 -5.14
CA GLY A 107 7.68 -1.27 -4.09
C GLY A 107 8.22 -0.32 -3.03
N GLY A 108 9.47 -0.50 -2.61
CA GLY A 108 10.14 0.46 -1.71
C GLY A 108 10.32 1.85 -2.33
N LEU A 109 10.76 1.90 -3.59
CA LEU A 109 10.89 3.16 -4.34
C LEU A 109 9.54 3.83 -4.55
N GLY A 110 8.52 3.04 -4.90
CA GLY A 110 7.14 3.50 -5.01
C GLY A 110 6.63 4.11 -3.69
N ALA A 111 6.91 3.49 -2.55
CA ALA A 111 6.52 4.00 -1.24
C ALA A 111 7.20 5.31 -0.87
N ALA A 112 8.47 5.47 -1.23
CA ALA A 112 9.15 6.75 -1.09
C ALA A 112 8.48 7.82 -1.95
N ALA A 113 8.26 7.53 -3.24
CA ALA A 113 7.61 8.45 -4.17
C ALA A 113 6.19 8.83 -3.73
N GLY A 114 5.39 7.85 -3.27
CA GLY A 114 4.04 8.07 -2.75
C GLY A 114 4.03 8.95 -1.50
N THR A 115 4.97 8.75 -0.58
CA THR A 115 5.05 9.58 0.64
C THR A 115 5.30 11.06 0.32
N PHE A 116 6.29 11.34 -0.53
CA PHE A 116 6.63 12.72 -0.87
C PHE A 116 5.65 13.37 -1.84
N GLY A 117 5.19 12.63 -2.86
CA GLY A 117 4.24 13.12 -3.85
C GLY A 117 2.88 13.44 -3.25
N TRP A 118 2.42 12.60 -2.32
CA TRP A 118 1.09 12.74 -1.73
C TRP A 118 0.99 13.88 -0.71
N HIS A 119 2.06 14.15 0.05
CA HIS A 119 2.06 15.21 1.07
C HIS A 119 1.70 16.58 0.48
N GLY A 120 2.25 16.94 -0.68
CA GLY A 120 1.94 18.20 -1.36
C GLY A 120 0.53 18.24 -1.96
N LEU A 121 0.05 17.10 -2.48
CA LEU A 121 -1.28 17.00 -3.09
C LEU A 121 -2.38 17.11 -2.04
N ARG A 122 -2.23 16.44 -0.88
CA ARG A 122 -3.20 16.50 0.23
C ARG A 122 -3.40 17.92 0.74
N ALA A 123 -2.31 18.68 0.92
CA ALA A 123 -2.39 20.07 1.34
C ALA A 123 -3.15 20.96 0.33
N ARG A 124 -2.92 20.75 -0.98
CA ARG A 124 -3.63 21.46 -2.04
C ARG A 124 -5.12 21.09 -2.10
N MET A 125 -5.45 19.81 -1.92
CA MET A 125 -6.84 19.34 -1.88
C MET A 125 -7.58 19.88 -0.67
N ALA A 126 -6.97 19.83 0.52
CA ALA A 126 -7.56 20.39 1.73
C ALA A 126 -7.85 21.90 1.58
N ALA A 127 -6.90 22.65 0.98
CA ALA A 127 -7.11 24.07 0.68
C ALA A 127 -8.25 24.29 -0.32
N ALA A 128 -8.37 23.45 -1.36
CA ALA A 128 -9.44 23.55 -2.35
C ALA A 128 -10.84 23.19 -1.80
N PHE A 129 -10.92 22.20 -0.91
CA PHE A 129 -12.18 21.77 -0.29
C PHE A 129 -12.59 22.60 0.94
N GLY A 130 -11.68 23.42 1.48
CA GLY A 130 -11.88 24.20 2.71
C GLY A 130 -12.03 23.36 3.98
N LYS A 131 -11.86 22.03 3.89
CA LYS A 131 -11.96 21.05 4.98
C LYS A 131 -11.00 19.88 4.71
N ASP A 132 -10.42 19.32 5.76
CA ASP A 132 -9.49 18.17 5.66
C ASP A 132 -10.19 16.83 5.40
N LEU A 133 -11.43 16.67 5.89
CA LEU A 133 -12.15 15.40 5.82
C LEU A 133 -12.45 14.93 4.38
N PRO A 134 -12.94 15.78 3.45
CA PRO A 134 -13.16 15.37 2.05
C PRO A 134 -11.85 14.97 1.34
N ALA A 135 -10.76 15.70 1.58
CA ALA A 135 -9.45 15.37 1.04
C ALA A 135 -8.96 14.01 1.54
N ALA A 136 -9.21 13.70 2.82
CA ALA A 136 -8.89 12.41 3.40
C ALA A 136 -9.71 11.26 2.83
N LEU A 137 -11.02 11.43 2.62
CA LEU A 137 -11.82 10.36 2.01
C LEU A 137 -11.42 10.08 0.55
N LEU A 138 -11.04 11.13 -0.18
CA LEU A 138 -10.56 10.97 -1.55
C LEU A 138 -9.21 10.23 -1.62
N GLU A 139 -8.30 10.52 -0.68
CA GLU A 139 -7.05 9.77 -0.51
C GLU A 139 -7.32 8.28 -0.36
N ASP A 140 -8.28 7.92 0.49
CA ASP A 140 -8.61 6.54 0.84
C ASP A 140 -9.14 5.80 -0.39
N ALA A 141 -10.04 6.44 -1.12
CA ALA A 141 -10.61 5.90 -2.35
C ALA A 141 -9.52 5.68 -3.42
N LEU A 142 -8.61 6.64 -3.58
CA LEU A 142 -7.50 6.53 -4.53
C LEU A 142 -6.50 5.45 -4.13
N ALA A 143 -6.16 5.35 -2.84
CA ALA A 143 -5.27 4.31 -2.32
C ALA A 143 -5.83 2.91 -2.60
N ILE A 144 -7.11 2.69 -2.31
CA ILE A 144 -7.79 1.41 -2.58
C ILE A 144 -7.85 1.16 -4.09
N GLY A 145 -8.28 2.15 -4.88
CA GLY A 145 -8.41 2.04 -6.33
C GLY A 145 -7.09 1.67 -7.01
N PHE A 146 -6.00 2.40 -6.72
CA PHE A 146 -4.68 2.10 -7.27
C PHE A 146 -4.14 0.75 -6.77
N GLY A 147 -4.43 0.36 -5.53
CA GLY A 147 -4.03 -0.94 -5.01
C GLY A 147 -4.69 -2.08 -5.77
N VAL A 148 -6.00 -1.98 -6.00
CA VAL A 148 -6.76 -2.97 -6.79
C VAL A 148 -6.26 -3.00 -8.23
N LEU A 149 -6.01 -1.84 -8.86
CA LEU A 149 -5.47 -1.77 -10.22
C LEU A 149 -4.09 -2.42 -10.32
N ALA A 150 -3.21 -2.21 -9.34
CA ALA A 150 -1.88 -2.81 -9.34
C ALA A 150 -1.93 -4.34 -9.29
N VAL A 151 -2.84 -4.90 -8.48
CA VAL A 151 -3.06 -6.35 -8.43
C VAL A 151 -3.69 -6.85 -9.74
N ALA A 152 -4.74 -6.18 -10.23
CA ALA A 152 -5.43 -6.59 -11.45
C ALA A 152 -4.53 -6.52 -12.69
N GLY A 153 -3.57 -5.58 -12.74
CA GLY A 153 -2.60 -5.48 -13.82
C GLY A 153 -1.63 -6.66 -13.92
N LEU A 154 -1.58 -7.54 -12.92
CA LEU A 154 -0.79 -8.78 -12.95
C LEU A 154 -1.60 -10.01 -13.39
N THR A 155 -2.93 -9.92 -13.41
CA THR A 155 -3.81 -11.02 -13.81
C THR A 155 -4.30 -10.94 -15.25
N LEU A 156 -4.10 -9.78 -15.90
CA LEU A 156 -4.36 -9.52 -17.32
C LEU A 156 -3.15 -9.91 -18.18
#